data_AF-A0A6N2BYN2-F1
#
_entry.id   AF-A0A6N2BYN2-F1
#
_cell.length_a   1.000
_cell.length_b   1.000
_cell.length_c   1.000
_cell.angle_alpha   90.00
_cell.angle_beta   90.00
_cell.angle_gamma   90.00
#
_symmetry.space_group_name_H-M   'P 1'
#
loop_
_entity.id
_entity.type
_entity.pdbx_description
1 polymer ?
#
loop_
_entity_poly.entity_id
_entity_poly.type
_entity_poly.pdbx_seq_one_letter_code
_entity_poly.pdbx_strand_id
1 'polypeptide(L)'
;GSQYYTDSFIVTRKGLAVKLPRVLTTNIIIDLLRNRFEGHIPSIIVDLVGLRTLNLSHNRLEGHIPASLHQLSILESLDLSSNKISGEIPQQLASLTSLEVLNLSHNHLTIILLDASLKETNLIHLKTANTKGMMVYVDFDCQMTVVLMIR
;
A
#
# COMPACT_ATOMS: atom_id res chain seq x y z
N GLY A 1 17.21 -11.54 9.93
CA GLY A 1 16.76 -11.80 11.30
C GLY A 1 15.62 -10.86 11.59
N SER A 2 14.38 -11.32 11.51
CA SER A 2 13.18 -10.57 11.86
C SER A 2 12.63 -11.18 13.14
N GLN A 3 12.91 -10.55 14.27
CA GLN A 3 12.29 -10.90 15.55
C GLN A 3 10.87 -10.35 15.53
N TYR A 4 9.92 -11.13 15.01
CA TYR A 4 8.53 -10.97 15.38
C TYR A 4 8.44 -11.11 16.91
N TYR A 5 7.59 -10.30 17.56
CA TYR A 5 7.23 -10.48 18.97
C TYR A 5 6.71 -11.90 19.16
N THR A 6 7.59 -12.80 19.56
CA THR A 6 7.29 -14.22 19.76
C THR A 6 6.80 -14.38 21.18
N ASP A 7 5.54 -14.01 21.39
CA ASP A 7 4.81 -14.51 22.55
C ASP A 7 4.63 -16.02 22.38
N SER A 8 4.82 -16.80 23.44
CA SER A 8 4.76 -18.26 23.34
C SER A 8 4.19 -18.84 24.62
N PHE A 9 3.27 -19.78 24.47
CA PHE A 9 2.75 -20.53 25.59
C PHE A 9 3.47 -21.85 25.71
N ILE A 10 3.79 -22.24 26.94
CA ILE A 10 4.27 -23.57 27.25
C ILE A 10 3.06 -24.41 27.64
N VAL A 11 2.75 -25.42 26.84
CA VAL A 11 1.75 -26.43 27.17
C VAL A 11 2.48 -27.64 27.73
N THR A 12 2.25 -27.93 29.00
CA THR A 12 2.82 -29.12 29.65
C THR A 12 1.78 -30.22 29.71
N ARG A 13 2.02 -31.35 29.06
CA ARG A 13 1.16 -32.54 29.14
C ARG A 13 2.00 -33.75 29.52
N LYS A 14 1.70 -34.36 30.68
CA LYS A 14 2.36 -35.58 31.19
C LYS A 14 3.90 -35.50 31.17
N GLY A 15 4.46 -34.36 31.59
CA GLY A 15 5.91 -34.15 31.62
C GLY A 15 6.54 -33.73 30.29
N LEU A 16 5.78 -33.68 29.19
CA LEU A 16 6.23 -33.10 27.92
C LEU A 16 5.83 -31.62 27.87
N ALA A 17 6.81 -30.72 27.84
CA ALA A 17 6.61 -29.29 27.63
C ALA A 17 6.75 -28.97 26.14
N VAL A 18 5.68 -28.47 25.53
CA VAL A 18 5.67 -28.01 24.13
C VAL A 18 5.54 -26.50 24.12
N LYS A 19 6.52 -25.81 23.52
CA LYS A 19 6.48 -24.37 23.29
C LYS A 19 5.68 -24.11 22.01
N LEU A 20 4.48 -23.56 22.16
CA LEU A 20 3.66 -23.14 21.04
C LEU A 20 3.91 -21.66 20.75
N PRO A 21 4.49 -21.30 19.59
CA PRO A 21 4.59 -19.89 19.20
C PRO A 21 3.19 -19.33 18.99
N ARG A 22 2.87 -18.26 19.71
CA ARG A 22 1.65 -17.49 19.47
C ARG A 22 1.98 -16.54 18.32
N VAL A 23 1.43 -16.82 17.14
CA VAL A 23 1.50 -15.86 16.03
C VAL A 23 0.51 -14.76 16.35
N LEU A 24 0.97 -13.70 17.03
CA LEU A 24 0.21 -12.47 17.14
C LEU A 24 0.29 -11.78 15.78
N THR A 25 -0.63 -12.10 14.87
CA THR A 25 -0.92 -11.26 13.70
C THR A 25 -1.61 -10.00 14.19
N THR A 26 -0.85 -9.10 14.82
CA THR A 26 -1.35 -7.76 15.11
C THR A 26 -1.49 -7.05 13.77
N ASN A 27 -2.73 -6.82 13.34
CA ASN A 27 -3.02 -5.95 12.21
C ASN A 27 -2.44 -4.58 12.53
N ILE A 28 -1.37 -4.18 11.84
CA ILE A 28 -0.80 -2.85 12.04
C ILE A 28 -1.59 -1.90 11.12
N ILE A 29 -2.13 -0.85 11.74
CA ILE A 29 -2.80 0.26 11.07
C ILE A 29 -1.98 1.51 11.43
N ILE A 30 -1.48 2.20 10.41
CA ILE A 30 -0.82 3.50 10.57
C ILE A 30 -1.71 4.52 9.90
N ASP A 31 -2.30 5.39 10.72
CA ASP A 31 -3.07 6.53 10.25
C ASP A 31 -2.37 7.83 10.68
N LEU A 32 -1.86 8.54 9.68
CA LEU A 32 -1.14 9.79 9.81
C LEU A 32 -1.81 10.89 8.97
N LEU A 33 -3.12 10.76 8.70
CA LEU A 33 -3.85 11.72 7.89
C LEU A 33 -3.76 13.14 8.45
N ARG A 34 -3.85 14.14 7.56
CA ARG A 34 -4.01 15.56 7.92
C ARG A 34 -2.91 16.10 8.82
N ASN A 35 -1.67 15.75 8.52
CA ASN A 35 -0.50 16.30 9.16
C ASN A 35 0.24 17.25 8.21
N ARG A 36 1.43 17.70 8.63
CA ARG A 36 2.32 18.55 7.82
C ARG A 36 3.62 17.81 7.51
N PHE A 37 3.58 16.48 7.35
CA PHE A 37 4.77 15.72 7.01
C PHE A 37 5.27 16.11 5.63
N GLU A 38 6.57 16.37 5.54
CA GLU A 38 7.29 16.83 4.37
C GLU A 38 8.39 15.81 4.01
N GLY A 39 8.96 15.92 2.82
CA GLY A 39 9.96 14.99 2.31
C GLY A 39 9.37 13.70 1.75
N HIS A 40 10.20 12.67 1.63
CA HIS A 40 9.89 11.44 0.89
C HIS A 40 9.25 10.37 1.78
N ILE A 41 8.48 9.46 1.19
CA ILE A 41 8.06 8.22 1.86
C ILE A 41 9.33 7.39 2.13
N PRO A 42 9.69 7.13 3.40
CA PRO A 42 10.94 6.46 3.72
C PRO A 42 10.84 4.97 3.36
N SER A 43 11.90 4.42 2.77
CA SER A 43 11.96 3.01 2.38
C SER A 43 11.80 2.05 3.55
N ILE A 44 12.12 2.47 4.78
CA ILE A 44 11.96 1.70 6.01
C ILE A 44 10.52 1.25 6.28
N ILE A 45 9.52 1.86 5.64
CA ILE A 45 8.10 1.50 5.82
C ILE A 45 7.82 0.03 5.43
N VAL A 46 8.68 -0.56 4.59
CA VAL A 46 8.60 -1.96 4.17
C VAL A 46 8.97 -2.96 5.26
N ASP A 47 9.66 -2.53 6.31
CA ASP A 47 10.01 -3.38 7.45
C ASP A 47 8.78 -3.68 8.32
N LEU A 48 7.70 -2.93 8.13
CA LEU A 48 6.41 -3.14 8.78
C LEU A 48 5.62 -4.26 8.09
N VAL A 49 6.19 -5.47 8.07
CA VAL A 49 5.63 -6.66 7.42
C VAL A 49 4.23 -7.07 7.91
N GLY A 50 3.77 -6.52 9.04
CA GLY A 50 2.42 -6.68 9.60
C GLY A 50 1.40 -5.60 9.18
N LEU A 51 1.79 -4.66 8.31
CA LEU A 51 0.98 -3.49 7.95
C LEU A 51 -0.15 -3.86 6.99
N ARG A 52 -1.40 -3.63 7.43
CA ARG A 52 -2.61 -3.83 6.61
C ARG A 52 -3.17 -2.51 6.10
N THR A 53 -2.99 -1.42 6.85
CA THR A 53 -3.49 -0.11 6.45
C THR A 53 -2.44 0.96 6.67
N LEU A 54 -2.17 1.73 5.62
CA LEU A 54 -1.32 2.89 5.63
C LEU A 54 -2.08 4.09 5.07
N ASN A 55 -2.35 5.07 5.92
CA ASN A 55 -2.96 6.34 5.52
C ASN A 55 -1.98 7.48 5.79
N LEU A 56 -1.43 8.04 4.71
CA LEU A 56 -0.55 9.22 4.72
C LEU A 56 -1.23 10.42 4.03
N SER A 57 -2.55 10.37 3.85
CA SER A 57 -3.28 11.38 3.09
C SER A 57 -3.24 12.77 3.73
N HIS A 58 -3.47 13.81 2.92
CA HIS A 58 -3.51 15.20 3.37
C HIS A 58 -2.23 15.62 4.13
N ASN A 59 -1.07 15.39 3.52
CA ASN A 59 0.22 15.82 4.00
C ASN A 59 0.92 16.70 2.94
N ARG A 60 2.23 16.90 3.08
CA ARG A 60 3.08 17.63 2.13
C ARG A 60 4.21 16.73 1.62
N LEU A 61 3.99 15.41 1.60
CA LEU A 61 4.98 14.45 1.15
C LEU A 61 5.26 14.65 -0.34
N GLU A 62 6.51 14.48 -0.74
CA GLU A 62 7.01 14.72 -2.10
C GLU A 62 7.89 13.56 -2.58
N GLY A 63 8.40 13.66 -3.81
CA GLY A 63 9.21 12.61 -4.42
C GLY A 63 8.38 11.44 -4.92
N HIS A 64 8.99 10.27 -5.06
CA HIS A 64 8.40 9.11 -5.74
C HIS A 64 7.78 8.11 -4.77
N ILE A 65 6.79 7.35 -5.27
CA ILE A 65 6.30 6.16 -4.56
C ILE A 65 7.41 5.10 -4.59
N PRO A 66 7.90 4.60 -3.43
CA PRO A 66 8.96 3.59 -3.42
C PRO A 66 8.46 2.29 -4.06
N ALA A 67 9.19 1.78 -5.08
CA ALA A 67 8.85 0.50 -5.71
C ALA A 67 8.86 -0.67 -4.71
N SER A 68 9.64 -0.56 -3.64
CA SER A 68 9.72 -1.54 -2.55
C SER A 68 8.42 -1.67 -1.74
N LEU A 69 7.44 -0.77 -1.89
CA LEU A 69 6.13 -0.91 -1.23
C LEU A 69 5.42 -2.24 -1.58
N HIS A 70 5.75 -2.85 -2.73
CA HIS A 70 5.26 -4.19 -3.08
C HIS A 70 5.57 -5.26 -2.03
N GLN A 71 6.57 -5.03 -1.15
CA GLN A 71 7.01 -6.00 -0.13
C GLN A 71 6.00 -6.14 1.00
N LEU A 72 5.09 -5.18 1.15
CA LEU A 72 3.98 -5.23 2.11
C LEU A 72 2.85 -6.12 1.56
N SER A 73 3.12 -7.41 1.38
CA SER A 73 2.24 -8.35 0.66
C SER A 73 0.84 -8.53 1.25
N ILE A 74 0.67 -8.18 2.53
CA ILE A 74 -0.61 -8.22 3.25
C ILE A 74 -1.29 -6.85 3.39
N LEU A 75 -0.76 -5.81 2.72
CA LEU A 75 -1.34 -4.48 2.73
C LEU A 75 -2.69 -4.51 2.01
N GLU A 76 -3.72 -4.00 2.67
CA GLU A 76 -5.10 -3.98 2.20
C GLU A 76 -5.56 -2.58 1.84
N SER A 77 -5.04 -1.56 2.50
CA SER A 77 -5.40 -0.17 2.23
C SER A 77 -4.18 0.73 2.21
N LEU A 78 -4.00 1.45 1.10
CA LEU A 78 -2.97 2.47 0.92
C LEU A 78 -3.63 3.78 0.48
N ASP A 79 -3.57 4.80 1.32
CA ASP A 79 -4.00 6.16 0.96
C ASP A 79 -2.82 7.13 1.02
N LEU A 80 -2.41 7.62 -0.14
CA LEU A 80 -1.37 8.63 -0.33
C LEU A 80 -1.94 9.95 -0.88
N SER A 81 -3.27 10.10 -0.88
CA SER A 81 -3.93 11.21 -1.56
C SER A 81 -3.64 12.56 -0.92
N SER A 82 -3.82 13.64 -1.69
CA SER A 82 -3.61 15.01 -1.22
C SER A 82 -2.21 15.22 -0.65
N ASN A 83 -1.21 14.93 -1.47
CA ASN A 83 0.20 15.16 -1.22
C ASN A 83 0.85 15.84 -2.44
N LYS A 84 2.18 15.94 -2.48
CA LYS A 84 2.97 16.47 -3.59
C LYS A 84 3.82 15.39 -4.25
N ILE A 85 3.41 14.12 -4.14
CA ILE A 85 4.16 12.97 -4.69
C ILE A 85 4.17 13.08 -6.20
N SER A 86 5.33 12.87 -6.82
CA SER A 86 5.56 13.06 -8.24
C SER A 86 6.23 11.85 -8.90
N GLY A 87 6.22 11.84 -10.23
CA GLY A 87 6.84 10.78 -11.02
C GLY A 87 5.94 9.55 -11.15
N GLU A 88 6.51 8.43 -11.56
CA GLU A 88 5.72 7.31 -12.06
C GLU A 88 5.13 6.42 -10.98
N ILE A 89 3.94 5.86 -11.24
CA ILE A 89 3.36 4.80 -10.42
C ILE A 89 4.18 3.51 -10.65
N PRO A 90 4.82 2.93 -9.62
CA PRO A 90 5.61 1.71 -9.79
C PRO A 90 4.72 0.54 -10.20
N GLN A 91 5.08 -0.14 -11.30
CA GLN A 91 4.34 -1.32 -11.78
C GLN A 91 4.31 -2.46 -10.74
N GLN A 92 5.29 -2.48 -9.84
CA GLN A 92 5.39 -3.46 -8.75
C GLN A 92 4.20 -3.37 -7.77
N LEU A 93 3.50 -2.24 -7.68
CA LEU A 93 2.27 -2.14 -6.87
C LEU A 93 1.18 -3.12 -7.34
N ALA A 94 1.19 -3.54 -8.62
CA ALA A 94 0.29 -4.59 -9.12
C ALA A 94 0.54 -5.97 -8.48
N SER A 95 1.66 -6.14 -7.76
CA SER A 95 2.00 -7.36 -7.03
C SER A 95 1.42 -7.39 -5.61
N LEU A 96 0.81 -6.30 -5.13
CA LEU A 96 0.10 -6.25 -3.86
C LEU A 96 -1.26 -6.98 -3.98
N THR A 97 -1.22 -8.30 -3.85
CA THR A 97 -2.40 -9.16 -4.08
C THR A 97 -3.50 -8.99 -3.04
N SER A 98 -3.18 -8.44 -1.86
CA SER A 98 -4.12 -8.22 -0.77
C SER A 98 -4.74 -6.81 -0.78
N LEU A 99 -4.31 -5.94 -1.70
CA LEU A 99 -4.74 -4.54 -1.71
C LEU A 99 -6.19 -4.42 -2.18
N GLU A 100 -7.04 -3.88 -1.31
CA GLU A 100 -8.47 -3.62 -1.53
C GLU A 100 -8.76 -2.12 -1.74
N VAL A 101 -7.90 -1.24 -1.23
CA VAL A 101 -8.04 0.21 -1.37
C VAL A 101 -6.69 0.83 -1.72
N LEU A 102 -6.66 1.61 -2.80
CA LEU A 102 -5.52 2.39 -3.23
C LEU A 102 -5.99 3.77 -3.68
N ASN A 103 -5.63 4.81 -2.92
CA ASN A 103 -5.98 6.18 -3.25
C ASN A 103 -4.70 7.01 -3.47
N LEU A 104 -4.49 7.44 -4.70
CA LEU A 104 -3.34 8.25 -5.12
C LEU A 104 -3.74 9.66 -5.59
N SER A 105 -5.01 10.03 -5.44
CA SER A 105 -5.54 11.30 -5.97
C SER A 105 -4.85 12.54 -5.41
N HIS A 106 -4.94 13.66 -6.13
CA HIS A 106 -4.38 14.93 -5.68
C HIS A 106 -2.87 14.83 -5.38
N ASN A 107 -2.12 14.34 -6.37
CA ASN A 107 -0.66 14.28 -6.41
C ASN A 107 -0.18 14.70 -7.82
N HIS A 108 1.14 14.73 -8.05
CA HIS A 108 1.81 15.08 -9.31
C HIS A 108 2.35 13.84 -10.06
N LEU A 109 1.63 12.72 -9.99
CA LEU A 109 2.07 11.44 -10.55
C LEU A 109 1.95 11.41 -12.09
N THR A 110 2.84 10.66 -12.72
CA THR A 110 2.86 10.39 -14.17
C THR A 110 2.73 8.88 -14.43
N ILE A 111 2.52 8.49 -15.69
CA ILE A 111 2.42 7.08 -16.11
C ILE A 111 3.34 6.86 -17.30
N ILE A 112 4.08 5.74 -17.33
CA ILE A 112 4.61 5.19 -18.58
C ILE A 112 3.49 4.38 -19.24
N LEU A 113 2.77 4.99 -20.19
CA LEU A 113 1.96 4.24 -21.12
C LEU A 113 2.90 3.58 -22.13
N LEU A 114 3.15 2.28 -21.98
CA LEU A 114 3.81 1.48 -23.02
C LEU A 114 2.91 1.30 -24.27
N ASP A 115 1.67 1.81 -24.24
CA ASP A 115 0.76 1.78 -25.38
C ASP A 115 0.17 3.18 -25.65
N ALA A 116 0.60 3.79 -26.75
CA ALA A 116 0.21 5.14 -27.16
C ALA A 116 -1.27 5.28 -27.55
N SER A 117 -2.02 4.17 -27.55
CA SER A 117 -3.43 4.06 -27.92
C SER A 117 -4.41 4.49 -26.80
N LEU A 118 -3.95 4.59 -25.55
CA LEU A 118 -4.81 4.92 -24.39
C LEU A 118 -4.82 6.40 -24.01
N LYS A 119 -4.31 7.29 -24.87
CA LYS A 119 -4.22 8.75 -24.62
C LYS A 119 -5.58 9.44 -24.41
N GLU A 120 -6.69 8.79 -24.76
CA GLU A 120 -8.03 9.39 -24.69
C GLU A 120 -8.92 8.85 -23.56
N THR A 121 -8.43 7.92 -22.74
CA THR A 121 -9.19 7.38 -21.61
C THR A 121 -8.49 7.70 -20.30
N ASN A 122 -9.15 8.49 -19.45
CA ASN A 122 -8.83 8.72 -18.03
C ASN A 122 -9.01 7.44 -17.16
N LEU A 123 -8.81 6.27 -17.77
CA LEU A 123 -9.06 4.95 -17.23
C LEU A 123 -7.75 4.16 -17.27
N ILE A 124 -7.16 3.86 -16.12
CA ILE A 124 -6.04 2.90 -16.04
C ILE A 124 -6.62 1.51 -15.75
N HIS A 125 -6.15 0.52 -16.48
CA HIS A 125 -6.31 -0.87 -16.10
C HIS A 125 -4.99 -1.36 -15.49
N LEU A 126 -4.82 -1.29 -14.16
CA LEU A 126 -3.71 -2.01 -13.53
C LEU A 126 -4.08 -3.49 -13.46
N LYS A 127 -3.62 -4.27 -14.44
CA LYS A 127 -3.87 -5.70 -14.51
C LYS A 127 -3.13 -6.41 -13.36
N THR A 128 -3.82 -6.76 -12.28
CA THR A 128 -3.26 -7.62 -11.22
C THR A 128 -3.35 -9.08 -11.64
N ALA A 129 -2.37 -9.87 -11.22
CA ALA A 129 -2.27 -11.28 -11.59
C ALA A 129 -3.29 -12.19 -10.86
N ASN A 130 -3.94 -11.71 -9.80
CA ASN A 130 -4.65 -12.63 -8.89
C ASN A 130 -5.87 -12.07 -8.13
N THR A 131 -6.38 -10.88 -8.48
CA THR A 131 -7.68 -10.40 -7.98
C THR A 131 -8.59 -10.13 -9.17
N LYS A 132 -9.88 -10.41 -9.01
CA LYS A 132 -10.90 -10.21 -10.05
C LYS A 132 -10.87 -8.75 -10.52
N GLY A 133 -10.14 -8.47 -11.61
CA GLY A 133 -10.23 -7.20 -12.34
C GLY A 133 -9.97 -5.95 -11.50
N MET A 134 -8.74 -5.75 -11.02
CA MET A 134 -8.34 -4.43 -10.52
C MET A 134 -8.42 -3.40 -11.68
N MET A 135 -9.39 -2.50 -11.59
CA MET A 135 -9.57 -1.35 -12.49
C MET A 135 -9.13 -0.11 -11.73
N VAL A 136 -8.19 0.66 -12.26
CA VAL A 136 -7.55 1.78 -11.56
C VAL A 136 -7.92 3.08 -12.27
N TYR A 137 -8.88 3.79 -11.72
CA TYR A 137 -9.29 5.06 -12.30
C TYR A 137 -8.28 6.12 -11.84
N VAL A 138 -7.56 6.76 -12.78
CA VAL A 138 -6.74 7.93 -12.48
C VAL A 138 -7.17 9.01 -13.46
N ASP A 139 -7.96 9.93 -12.95
CA ASP A 139 -8.37 11.10 -13.70
C ASP A 139 -7.28 12.17 -13.59
N PHE A 140 -6.74 12.57 -14.75
CA PHE A 140 -5.70 13.58 -14.85
C PHE A 140 -6.26 14.99 -15.05
N ASP A 141 -7.59 15.14 -15.20
CA ASP A 141 -8.26 16.41 -15.43
C ASP A 141 -9.21 16.77 -14.28
N CYS A 142 -8.76 17.69 -13.42
CA CYS A 142 -9.56 18.58 -12.58
C CYS A 142 -10.44 18.00 -11.44
N GLN A 143 -10.01 18.28 -10.21
CA GLN A 143 -10.85 18.70 -9.06
C GLN A 143 -11.97 17.81 -8.49
N MET A 144 -12.10 16.53 -8.81
CA MET A 144 -12.95 15.65 -7.99
C MET A 144 -12.36 14.28 -7.68
N THR A 145 -12.55 13.93 -6.40
CA THR A 145 -12.32 12.69 -5.67
C THR A 145 -12.17 11.42 -6.54
N VAL A 146 -10.97 10.83 -6.51
CA VAL A 146 -10.79 9.43 -6.92
C VAL A 146 -11.08 8.55 -5.71
N VAL A 147 -12.24 7.89 -5.69
CA VAL A 147 -12.51 6.81 -4.75
C VAL A 147 -12.25 5.50 -5.48
N LEU A 148 -11.16 4.81 -5.13
CA LEU A 148 -10.95 3.44 -5.57
C LEU A 148 -11.76 2.51 -4.68
N MET A 149 -12.82 1.92 -5.24
CA MET A 149 -13.55 0.83 -4.61
C MET A 149 -13.23 -0.45 -5.40
N ILE A 150 -12.47 -1.36 -4.79
CA ILE A 150 -12.24 -2.70 -5.35
C ILE A 150 -13.41 -3.59 -4.92
N ARG A 151 -14.00 -4.35 -5.85
CA ARG A 151 -14.92 -5.46 -5.56
C ARG A 151 -14.41 -6.74 -6.23
#